data_AF-A0A534WBK9-F1
#
_entry.id   AF-A0A534WBK9-F1
#
_cell.length_a   1.000
_cell.length_b   1.000
_cell.length_c   1.000
_cell.angle_alpha   90.00
_cell.angle_beta   90.00
_cell.angle_gamma   90.00
#
_symmetry.space_group_name_H-M   'P 1'
#
loop_
_entity.id
_entity.type
_entity.pdbx_description
1 polymer ?
#
loop_
_entity_poly.entity_id
_entity_poly.type
_entity_poly.pdbx_seq_one_letter_code
_entity_poly.pdbx_strand_id
1 'polypeptide(L)'
;DWPGIRTCIVTCLIVALGSEGATVEKGMLRISGAVVGAAMGFLTILFVVPRMESITSLVLVVAAGTAVAAWVLLGSPRIAYAGVQIAFAFYVCVIQGFGPTWYFYTIRDRLIGILLGNAVITLVFHWVWPVRAADAMWTSLASAIRAMARLAGVSDRAGVVPAAERARLQATHDFAAAQQLADQAAFEPGDPSDEGLAARERLQRAAADAQSVFLTELAIVRQPLDGGPPLPHALADAMRRFDAAVADSLDTIAARAAHGAVRPLPDLHVRLAAVTEQAAAGIASRDLVHDVDARVALYRDLTQRIERLSAGLAA
;
A
#
# COMPACT_ATOMS: atom_id res chain seq x y z
N ASP A 1 -21.24 20.38 32.50
CA ASP A 1 -21.19 19.52 31.30
C ASP A 1 -20.52 20.23 30.13
N TRP A 2 -19.52 19.61 29.50
CA TRP A 2 -18.82 20.14 28.32
C TRP A 2 -19.09 19.24 27.10
N PRO A 3 -20.22 19.42 26.39
CA PRO A 3 -20.68 18.47 25.38
C PRO A 3 -19.71 18.32 24.20
N GLY A 4 -19.02 19.40 23.83
CA GLY A 4 -18.07 19.46 22.72
C GLY A 4 -16.82 18.59 22.90
N ILE A 5 -16.40 18.36 24.16
CA ILE A 5 -15.25 17.50 24.49
C ILE A 5 -15.47 16.03 24.13
N ARG A 6 -16.71 15.55 23.99
CA ARG A 6 -16.98 14.17 23.51
C ARG A 6 -16.33 13.88 22.15
N THR A 7 -16.01 14.91 21.38
CA THR A 7 -15.20 14.82 20.17
C THR A 7 -13.83 14.17 20.41
N CYS A 8 -13.26 14.26 21.61
CA CYS A 8 -12.04 13.58 22.01
C CYS A 8 -12.18 12.05 21.90
N ILE A 9 -13.26 11.49 22.45
CA ILE A 9 -13.54 10.05 22.40
C ILE A 9 -13.71 9.60 20.95
N VAL A 10 -14.49 10.35 20.16
CA VAL A 10 -14.69 10.07 18.73
C VAL A 10 -13.37 10.17 17.95
N THR A 11 -12.49 11.10 18.32
CA THR A 11 -11.16 11.22 17.71
C THR A 11 -10.31 10.00 18.03
N CYS A 12 -10.23 9.59 19.30
CA CYS A 12 -9.49 8.39 19.68
C CYS A 12 -10.00 7.16 18.91
N LEU A 13 -11.32 6.98 18.78
CA LEU A 13 -11.89 5.84 18.05
C LEU A 13 -11.58 5.87 16.54
N ILE A 14 -11.54 7.04 15.91
CA ILE A 14 -11.31 7.14 14.46
C ILE A 14 -9.83 7.09 14.09
N VAL A 15 -8.98 7.58 15.00
CA VAL A 15 -7.53 7.78 14.78
C VAL A 15 -6.72 6.61 15.32
N ALA A 16 -7.27 5.78 16.22
CA ALA A 16 -6.63 4.52 16.63
C ALA A 16 -6.54 3.54 15.45
N LEU A 17 -5.43 3.62 14.71
CA LEU A 17 -5.11 2.72 13.61
C LEU A 17 -4.05 1.70 14.05
N GLY A 18 -3.82 0.69 13.22
CA GLY A 18 -2.92 -0.43 13.54
C GLY A 18 -1.43 -0.07 13.66
N SER A 19 -1.02 1.17 13.39
CA SER A 19 0.36 1.66 13.57
C SER A 19 0.40 3.10 14.09
N GLU A 20 1.52 3.45 14.73
CA GLU A 20 1.75 4.79 15.29
C GLU A 20 1.79 5.86 14.19
N GLY A 21 2.52 5.60 13.09
CA GLY A 21 2.60 6.51 11.94
C GLY A 21 1.24 6.77 11.27
N ALA A 22 0.40 5.74 11.11
CA ALA A 22 -0.96 5.89 10.57
C ALA A 22 -1.85 6.75 11.48
N THR A 23 -1.69 6.59 12.79
CA THR A 23 -2.39 7.36 13.82
C THR A 23 -1.99 8.84 13.73
N VAL A 24 -0.69 9.14 13.61
CA VAL A 24 -0.20 10.52 13.48
C VAL A 24 -0.64 11.15 12.16
N GLU A 25 -0.50 10.46 11.03
CA GLU A 25 -0.95 10.95 9.70
C GLU A 25 -2.44 11.31 9.73
N LYS A 26 -3.28 10.38 10.20
CA LYS A 26 -4.74 10.60 10.26
C LYS A 26 -5.13 11.67 11.28
N GLY A 27 -4.38 11.78 12.38
CA GLY A 27 -4.51 12.85 13.36
C GLY A 27 -4.21 14.23 12.76
N MET A 28 -3.12 14.35 11.99
CA MET A 28 -2.75 15.60 11.28
C MET A 28 -3.80 16.00 10.26
N LEU A 29 -4.33 15.06 9.48
CA LEU A 29 -5.44 15.31 8.53
C LEU A 29 -6.70 15.81 9.26
N ARG A 30 -6.94 15.33 10.48
CA ARG A 30 -8.07 15.76 11.30
C ARG A 30 -7.93 17.21 11.75
N ILE A 31 -6.72 17.60 12.16
CA ILE A 31 -6.41 18.96 12.58
C ILE A 31 -6.46 19.91 11.38
N SER A 32 -5.75 19.58 10.29
CA SER A 32 -5.68 20.46 9.10
C SER A 32 -7.05 20.67 8.47
N GLY A 33 -7.84 19.60 8.31
CA GLY A 33 -9.19 19.71 7.76
C GLY A 33 -10.13 20.50 8.66
N ALA A 34 -10.06 20.32 9.99
CA ALA A 34 -10.86 21.10 10.93
C ALA A 34 -10.50 22.58 10.91
N VAL A 35 -9.21 22.93 10.84
CA VAL A 35 -8.74 24.32 10.77
C VAL A 35 -9.18 24.97 9.46
N VAL A 36 -9.00 24.31 8.31
CA VAL A 36 -9.41 24.84 7.01
C VAL A 36 -10.93 25.01 6.94
N GLY A 37 -11.70 24.01 7.37
CA GLY A 37 -13.17 24.12 7.39
C GLY A 37 -13.67 25.20 8.36
N ALA A 38 -13.02 25.38 9.51
CA ALA A 38 -13.33 26.46 10.44
C ALA A 38 -13.02 27.85 9.86
N ALA A 39 -11.87 28.01 9.18
CA ALA A 39 -11.50 29.25 8.52
C ALA A 39 -12.48 29.59 7.39
N MET A 40 -12.85 28.60 6.57
CA MET A 40 -13.87 28.76 5.53
C MET A 40 -15.21 29.19 6.12
N GLY A 41 -15.67 28.50 7.16
CA GLY A 41 -16.92 28.83 7.84
C GLY A 41 -16.90 30.23 8.46
N PHE A 42 -15.79 30.63 9.07
CA PHE A 42 -15.59 31.97 9.62
C PHE A 42 -15.70 33.06 8.56
N LEU A 43 -15.02 32.88 7.41
CA LEU A 43 -15.09 33.83 6.28
C LEU A 43 -16.51 33.92 5.70
N THR A 44 -17.22 32.78 5.61
CA THR A 44 -18.61 32.75 5.16
C THR A 44 -19.53 33.53 6.11
N ILE A 45 -19.38 33.36 7.44
CA ILE A 45 -20.17 34.11 8.42
C ILE A 45 -19.88 35.60 8.36
N LEU A 46 -18.62 36.01 8.15
CA LEU A 46 -18.24 37.42 8.16
C LEU A 46 -18.68 38.16 6.89
N PHE A 47 -18.53 37.53 5.71
CA PHE A 47 -18.72 38.21 4.43
C PHE A 47 -20.00 37.81 3.71
N VAL A 48 -20.46 36.57 3.86
CA VAL A 48 -21.57 36.04 3.04
C VAL A 48 -22.89 36.10 3.81
N VAL A 49 -22.93 35.56 5.02
CA VAL A 49 -24.14 35.51 5.87
C VAL A 49 -24.85 36.86 6.02
N PRO A 50 -24.17 38.01 6.20
CA PRO A 50 -24.84 39.30 6.33
C PRO A 50 -25.58 39.76 5.06
N ARG A 51 -25.29 39.15 3.90
CA ARG A 51 -25.89 39.46 2.60
C ARG A 51 -26.90 38.41 2.15
N MET A 52 -27.20 37.43 2.99
CA MET A 52 -28.09 36.33 2.65
C MET A 52 -29.53 36.71 2.97
N GLU A 53 -30.37 36.79 1.94
CA GLU A 53 -31.78 37.19 2.05
C GLU A 53 -32.75 36.02 1.83
N SER A 54 -32.25 34.85 1.41
CA SER A 54 -33.10 33.72 1.01
C SER A 54 -32.48 32.35 1.30
N ILE A 55 -33.33 31.33 1.36
CA ILE A 55 -32.91 29.92 1.47
C ILE A 55 -32.04 29.52 0.26
N THR A 56 -32.31 30.05 -0.93
CA THR A 56 -31.51 29.81 -2.13
C THR A 56 -30.05 30.22 -1.92
N SER A 57 -29.80 31.38 -1.31
CA SER A 57 -28.44 31.82 -0.99
C SER A 57 -27.74 30.86 -0.02
N LEU A 58 -28.46 30.28 0.94
CA LEU A 58 -27.94 29.26 1.85
C LEU A 58 -27.57 27.97 1.13
N VAL A 59 -28.43 27.50 0.24
CA VAL A 59 -28.15 26.30 -0.56
C VAL A 59 -26.90 26.51 -1.41
N LEU A 60 -26.73 27.67 -2.03
CA LEU A 60 -25.55 27.98 -2.85
C LEU A 60 -24.26 28.03 -2.02
N VAL A 61 -24.29 28.64 -0.83
CA VAL A 61 -23.14 28.71 0.08
C VAL A 61 -22.75 27.32 0.57
N VAL A 62 -23.74 26.52 0.98
CA VAL A 62 -23.51 25.14 1.40
C VAL A 62 -22.94 24.34 0.24
N ALA A 63 -23.54 24.42 -0.95
CA ALA A 63 -23.06 23.73 -2.14
C ALA A 63 -21.62 24.11 -2.52
N ALA A 64 -21.27 25.40 -2.43
CA ALA A 64 -19.91 25.86 -2.70
C ALA A 64 -18.89 25.32 -1.68
N GLY A 65 -19.22 25.38 -0.38
CA GLY A 65 -18.36 24.81 0.66
C GLY A 65 -18.22 23.28 0.53
N THR A 66 -19.32 22.59 0.24
CA THR A 66 -19.34 21.16 -0.07
C THR A 66 -18.47 20.84 -1.28
N ALA A 67 -18.51 21.64 -2.34
CA ALA A 67 -17.72 21.41 -3.54
C ALA A 67 -16.21 21.47 -3.25
N VAL A 68 -15.77 22.43 -2.44
CA VAL A 68 -14.35 22.52 -2.02
C VAL A 68 -13.97 21.30 -1.16
N ALA A 69 -14.80 20.93 -0.19
CA ALA A 69 -14.55 19.77 0.66
C ALA A 69 -14.55 18.45 -0.16
N ALA A 70 -15.47 18.33 -1.11
CA ALA A 70 -15.60 17.20 -2.02
C ALA A 70 -14.39 17.09 -2.96
N TRP A 71 -13.85 18.22 -3.44
CA TRP A 71 -12.63 18.23 -4.23
C TRP A 71 -11.45 17.60 -3.48
N VAL A 72 -11.29 17.95 -2.20
CA VAL A 72 -10.26 17.35 -1.34
C VAL A 72 -10.57 15.88 -1.05
N LEU A 73 -11.84 15.54 -0.81
CA LEU A 73 -12.30 14.17 -0.54
C LEU A 73 -12.05 13.22 -1.73
N LEU A 74 -12.36 13.67 -2.94
CA LEU A 74 -12.19 12.92 -4.19
C LEU A 74 -10.75 12.97 -4.74
N GLY A 75 -9.86 13.72 -4.06
CA GLY A 75 -8.45 13.77 -4.40
C GLY A 75 -7.72 12.46 -4.07
N SER A 76 -6.48 12.56 -3.61
CA SER A 76 -5.74 11.36 -3.21
C SER A 76 -6.29 10.77 -1.91
N PRO A 77 -6.25 9.44 -1.73
CA PRO A 77 -6.62 8.79 -0.47
C PRO A 77 -5.87 9.35 0.75
N ARG A 78 -4.67 9.91 0.53
CA ARG A 78 -3.82 10.56 1.54
C ARG A 78 -4.44 11.83 2.12
N ILE A 79 -5.23 12.57 1.35
CA ILE A 79 -5.86 13.83 1.81
C ILE A 79 -7.37 13.73 1.98
N ALA A 80 -7.98 12.65 1.48
CA ALA A 80 -9.43 12.45 1.44
C ALA A 80 -10.10 12.67 2.80
N TYR A 81 -9.47 12.20 3.88
CA TYR A 81 -9.98 12.36 5.24
C TYR A 81 -10.03 13.83 5.70
N ALA A 82 -9.08 14.67 5.26
CA ALA A 82 -9.13 16.10 5.52
C ALA A 82 -10.35 16.74 4.85
N GLY A 83 -10.74 16.29 3.65
CA GLY A 83 -11.96 16.73 2.97
C GLY A 83 -13.22 16.51 3.79
N VAL A 84 -13.37 15.32 4.40
CA VAL A 84 -14.49 15.03 5.32
C VAL A 84 -14.52 16.01 6.50
N GLN A 85 -13.35 16.34 7.05
CA GLN A 85 -13.22 17.24 8.19
C GLN A 85 -13.49 18.70 7.82
N ILE A 86 -13.07 19.13 6.63
CA ILE A 86 -13.41 20.45 6.08
C ILE A 86 -14.93 20.60 5.99
N ALA A 87 -15.62 19.64 5.37
CA ALA A 87 -17.07 19.67 5.26
C ALA A 87 -17.75 19.75 6.63
N PHE A 88 -17.34 18.87 7.56
CA PHE A 88 -17.95 18.80 8.89
C PHE A 88 -17.74 20.07 9.71
N ALA A 89 -16.53 20.63 9.71
CA ALA A 89 -16.23 21.89 10.39
C ALA A 89 -16.99 23.06 9.75
N PHE A 90 -17.00 23.14 8.41
CA PHE A 90 -17.72 24.17 7.66
C PHE A 90 -19.23 24.14 7.96
N TYR A 91 -19.88 22.98 7.89
CA TYR A 91 -21.31 22.86 8.17
C TYR A 91 -21.67 23.28 9.59
N VAL A 92 -20.82 22.96 10.57
CA VAL A 92 -21.07 23.37 11.95
C VAL A 92 -20.83 24.86 12.19
N CYS A 93 -20.07 25.54 11.33
CA CYS A 93 -20.02 27.00 11.33
C CYS A 93 -21.28 27.60 10.72
N VAL A 94 -21.66 27.13 9.52
CA VAL A 94 -22.68 27.80 8.69
C VAL A 94 -24.10 27.45 9.11
N ILE A 95 -24.33 26.23 9.62
CA ILE A 95 -25.66 25.71 9.98
C ILE A 95 -25.84 25.80 11.50
N GLN A 96 -25.85 27.02 12.07
CA GLN A 96 -26.05 27.24 13.52
C GLN A 96 -27.46 27.72 13.92
N GLY A 97 -28.45 27.54 13.03
CA GLY A 97 -29.84 27.94 13.28
C GLY A 97 -30.22 29.23 12.55
N PHE A 98 -31.42 29.76 12.84
CA PHE A 98 -32.06 30.84 12.07
C PHE A 98 -31.56 32.27 12.38
N GLY A 99 -30.33 32.44 12.89
CA GLY A 99 -29.78 33.77 13.17
C GLY A 99 -28.25 33.79 13.23
N PRO A 100 -27.61 34.96 13.01
CA PRO A 100 -26.15 35.11 13.13
C PRO A 100 -25.75 34.94 14.59
N THR A 101 -25.28 33.76 14.95
CA THR A 101 -24.75 33.48 16.28
C THR A 101 -23.24 33.64 16.22
N TRP A 102 -22.71 34.62 16.94
CA TRP A 102 -21.27 34.91 17.03
C TRP A 102 -20.51 33.94 17.93
N TYR A 103 -21.11 32.79 18.22
CA TYR A 103 -20.68 31.90 19.26
C TYR A 103 -19.84 30.74 18.71
N PHE A 104 -18.53 30.98 18.57
CA PHE A 104 -17.56 29.99 18.10
C PHE A 104 -17.22 28.89 19.13
N TYR A 105 -17.95 28.80 20.26
CA TYR A 105 -17.67 27.80 21.30
C TYR A 105 -17.72 26.38 20.72
N THR A 106 -18.67 26.08 19.84
CA THR A 106 -18.81 24.74 19.25
C THR A 106 -17.59 24.32 18.43
N ILE A 107 -16.99 25.26 17.68
CA ILE A 107 -15.83 25.01 16.83
C ILE A 107 -14.56 24.91 17.68
N ARG A 108 -14.37 25.84 18.61
CA ARG A 108 -13.27 25.82 19.58
C ARG A 108 -13.23 24.50 20.35
N ASP A 109 -14.37 24.10 20.91
CA ASP A 109 -14.47 22.92 21.75
C ASP A 109 -14.19 21.62 20.96
N ARG A 110 -14.58 21.58 19.68
CA ARG A 110 -14.21 20.49 18.78
C ARG A 110 -12.73 20.48 18.44
N LEU A 111 -12.14 21.63 18.16
CA LEU A 111 -10.71 21.73 17.88
C LEU A 111 -9.89 21.27 19.08
N ILE A 112 -10.24 21.71 20.29
CA ILE A 112 -9.63 21.24 21.55
C ILE A 112 -9.83 19.74 21.72
N GLY A 113 -11.03 19.22 21.45
CA GLY A 113 -11.32 17.78 21.52
C GLY A 113 -10.49 16.96 20.52
N ILE A 114 -10.27 17.45 19.30
CA ILE A 114 -9.43 16.79 18.29
C ILE A 114 -7.96 16.78 18.74
N LEU A 115 -7.45 17.93 19.20
CA LEU A 115 -6.07 18.05 19.69
C LEU A 115 -5.82 17.12 20.90
N LEU A 116 -6.72 17.14 21.88
CA LEU A 116 -6.63 16.29 23.06
C LEU A 116 -6.72 14.81 22.70
N GLY A 117 -7.65 14.44 21.82
CA GLY A 117 -7.81 13.05 21.37
C GLY A 117 -6.57 12.53 20.65
N ASN A 118 -6.01 13.33 19.74
CA ASN A 118 -4.76 13.01 19.04
C ASN A 118 -3.58 12.90 20.03
N ALA A 119 -3.43 13.84 20.96
CA ALA A 119 -2.36 13.80 21.96
C ALA A 119 -2.44 12.54 22.84
N VAL A 120 -3.64 12.20 23.33
CA VAL A 120 -3.86 11.02 24.16
C VAL A 120 -3.60 9.74 23.38
N ILE A 121 -4.12 9.60 22.16
CA ILE A 121 -3.95 8.35 21.39
C ILE A 121 -2.49 8.16 20.95
N THR A 122 -1.80 9.22 20.55
CA THR A 122 -0.36 9.16 20.26
C THR A 122 0.43 8.73 21.49
N LEU A 123 0.11 9.27 22.67
CA LEU A 123 0.77 8.85 23.92
C LEU A 123 0.52 7.37 24.23
N VAL A 124 -0.69 6.87 24.01
CA VAL A 124 -1.02 5.45 24.23
C VAL A 124 -0.23 4.54 23.28
N PHE A 125 -0.17 4.86 21.98
CA PHE A 125 0.62 4.06 21.04
C PHE A 125 2.12 4.13 21.32
N HIS A 126 2.60 5.29 21.76
CA HIS A 126 4.01 5.47 22.08
C HIS A 126 4.44 4.67 23.32
N TRP A 127 3.63 4.67 24.39
CA TRP A 127 4.04 4.11 25.69
C TRP A 127 3.48 2.72 26.01
N VAL A 128 2.30 2.36 25.48
CA VAL A 128 1.61 1.11 25.84
C VAL A 128 1.80 0.02 24.79
N TRP A 129 1.82 0.38 23.50
CA TRP A 129 1.86 -0.59 22.39
C TRP A 129 2.54 0.00 21.14
N PRO A 130 3.88 0.15 21.15
CA PRO A 130 4.61 0.70 20.01
C PRO A 130 4.59 -0.30 18.84
N VAL A 131 3.70 -0.08 17.87
CA VAL A 131 3.72 -0.79 16.58
C VAL A 131 4.27 0.16 15.53
N ARG A 132 5.52 -0.12 15.14
CA ARG A 132 6.23 0.61 14.09
C ARG A 132 5.74 0.14 12.73
N ALA A 133 5.20 1.06 11.95
CA ALA A 133 4.97 0.89 10.52
C ALA A 133 6.26 0.50 9.79
N ALA A 134 7.44 0.94 10.29
CA ALA A 134 8.73 0.54 9.76
C ALA A 134 8.99 -0.99 9.78
N ASP A 135 8.51 -1.70 10.80
CA ASP A 135 8.65 -3.16 10.87
C ASP A 135 7.52 -3.86 10.09
N ALA A 136 6.33 -3.26 10.11
CA ALA A 136 5.18 -3.76 9.38
C ALA A 136 5.37 -3.69 7.84
N MET A 137 6.06 -2.68 7.30
CA MET A 137 6.29 -2.55 5.86
C MET A 137 7.12 -3.71 5.30
N TRP A 138 8.18 -4.11 6.01
CA TRP A 138 9.01 -5.27 5.63
C TRP A 138 8.23 -6.59 5.72
N THR A 139 7.38 -6.72 6.74
CA THR A 139 6.48 -7.87 6.89
C THR A 139 5.50 -7.97 5.71
N SER A 140 4.93 -6.84 5.28
CA SER A 140 4.04 -6.77 4.12
C SER A 140 4.76 -7.10 2.81
N LEU A 141 5.97 -6.55 2.60
CA LEU A 141 6.79 -6.89 1.44
C LEU A 141 7.14 -8.39 1.41
N ALA A 142 7.52 -8.96 2.56
CA ALA A 142 7.77 -10.40 2.66
C ALA A 142 6.52 -11.22 2.36
N SER A 143 5.32 -10.78 2.78
CA SER A 143 4.06 -11.43 2.41
C SER A 143 3.81 -11.41 0.90
N ALA A 144 4.06 -10.27 0.24
CA ALA A 144 3.98 -10.13 -1.21
C ALA A 144 4.94 -11.10 -1.93
N ILE A 145 6.19 -11.17 -1.49
CA ILE A 145 7.20 -12.08 -2.06
C ILE A 145 6.82 -13.56 -1.82
N ARG A 146 6.24 -13.91 -0.67
CA ARG A 146 5.70 -15.28 -0.46
C ARG A 146 4.51 -15.57 -1.37
N ALA A 147 3.69 -14.58 -1.70
CA ALA A 147 2.62 -14.75 -2.68
C ALA A 147 3.17 -15.03 -4.09
N MET A 148 4.28 -14.37 -4.46
CA MET A 148 5.03 -14.66 -5.68
C MET A 148 5.63 -16.07 -5.66
N ALA A 149 6.26 -16.49 -4.55
CA ALA A 149 6.78 -17.86 -4.40
C ALA A 149 5.69 -18.92 -4.63
N ARG A 150 4.48 -18.68 -4.09
CA ARG A 150 3.32 -19.54 -4.37
C ARG A 150 2.92 -19.53 -5.83
N LEU A 151 2.98 -18.38 -6.51
CA LEU A 151 2.69 -18.25 -7.94
C LEU A 151 3.68 -19.07 -8.79
N ALA A 152 4.98 -18.97 -8.50
CA ALA A 152 6.02 -19.78 -9.14
C ALA A 152 5.81 -21.28 -8.93
N GLY A 153 5.33 -21.69 -7.76
CA GLY A 153 5.07 -23.09 -7.45
C GLY A 153 3.84 -23.71 -8.12
N VAL A 154 2.99 -22.92 -8.79
CA VAL A 154 1.78 -23.43 -9.48
C VAL A 154 2.15 -23.99 -10.87
N SER A 155 2.96 -25.05 -10.91
CA SER A 155 3.43 -25.65 -12.18
C SER A 155 2.74 -26.96 -12.58
N ASP A 156 1.61 -27.35 -11.97
CA ASP A 156 0.87 -28.53 -12.45
C ASP A 156 -0.62 -28.58 -12.02
N ARG A 157 -1.50 -28.86 -13.00
CA ARG A 157 -2.91 -29.34 -12.92
C ARG A 157 -4.09 -28.35 -12.91
N ALA A 158 -5.14 -28.77 -13.63
CA ALA A 158 -6.48 -28.18 -13.72
C ALA A 158 -6.96 -27.62 -12.36
N GLY A 159 -7.02 -26.29 -12.25
CA GLY A 159 -7.13 -25.56 -10.98
C GLY A 159 -6.14 -24.40 -10.83
N VAL A 160 -5.19 -24.27 -11.77
CA VAL A 160 -4.16 -23.22 -11.84
C VAL A 160 -4.73 -21.80 -11.88
N VAL A 161 -5.78 -21.53 -12.66
CA VAL A 161 -6.26 -20.16 -12.89
C VAL A 161 -6.78 -19.50 -11.58
N PRO A 162 -7.63 -20.15 -10.76
CA PRO A 162 -8.03 -19.58 -9.47
C PRO A 162 -6.89 -19.40 -8.47
N ALA A 163 -5.91 -20.31 -8.44
CA ALA A 163 -4.79 -20.24 -7.50
C ALA A 163 -3.81 -19.13 -7.87
N ALA A 164 -3.45 -19.04 -9.15
CA ALA A 164 -2.62 -17.97 -9.70
C ALA A 164 -3.27 -16.60 -9.53
N GLU A 165 -4.59 -16.50 -9.77
CA GLU A 165 -5.32 -15.24 -9.58
C GLU A 165 -5.37 -14.80 -8.12
N ARG A 166 -5.57 -15.73 -7.18
CA ARG A 166 -5.48 -15.43 -5.74
C ARG A 166 -4.10 -14.96 -5.34
N ALA A 167 -3.04 -15.64 -5.81
CA ALA A 167 -1.67 -15.24 -5.54
C ALA A 167 -1.37 -13.83 -6.11
N ARG A 168 -1.86 -13.55 -7.32
CA ARG A 168 -1.76 -12.24 -7.99
C ARG A 168 -2.45 -11.13 -7.20
N LEU A 169 -3.69 -11.36 -6.76
CA LEU A 169 -4.46 -10.39 -5.97
C LEU A 169 -3.78 -10.13 -4.62
N GLN A 170 -3.32 -11.20 -3.95
CA GLN A 170 -2.62 -11.10 -2.67
C GLN A 170 -1.32 -10.30 -2.82
N ALA A 171 -0.47 -10.62 -3.81
CA ALA A 171 0.78 -9.90 -4.05
C ALA A 171 0.52 -8.41 -4.31
N THR A 172 -0.46 -8.10 -5.16
CA THR A 172 -0.85 -6.71 -5.48
C THR A 172 -1.31 -5.94 -4.23
N HIS A 173 -2.16 -6.57 -3.41
CA HIS A 173 -2.62 -5.99 -2.15
C HIS A 173 -1.45 -5.74 -1.18
N ASP A 174 -0.58 -6.72 -1.00
CA ASP A 174 0.52 -6.65 -0.04
C ASP A 174 1.62 -5.67 -0.48
N PHE A 175 1.84 -5.50 -1.79
CA PHE A 175 2.68 -4.42 -2.32
C PHE A 175 2.11 -3.04 -2.01
N ALA A 176 0.80 -2.84 -2.22
CA ALA A 176 0.15 -1.56 -1.91
C ALA A 176 0.21 -1.26 -0.41
N ALA A 177 -0.01 -2.26 0.44
CA ALA A 177 0.10 -2.15 1.89
C ALA A 177 1.54 -1.82 2.32
N ALA A 178 2.56 -2.46 1.73
CA ALA A 178 3.96 -2.16 2.01
C ALA A 178 4.33 -0.70 1.66
N GLN A 179 3.87 -0.21 0.50
CA GLN A 179 4.08 1.18 0.10
C GLN A 179 3.37 2.18 1.03
N GLN A 180 2.13 1.89 1.41
CA GLN A 180 1.38 2.74 2.34
C GLN A 180 2.05 2.80 3.72
N LEU A 181 2.51 1.66 4.25
CA LEU A 181 3.24 1.60 5.53
C LEU A 181 4.57 2.36 5.45
N ALA A 182 5.26 2.30 4.31
CA ALA A 182 6.47 3.08 4.09
C ALA A 182 6.22 4.59 4.10
N ASP A 183 5.09 5.05 3.58
CA ASP A 183 4.69 6.46 3.68
C ASP A 183 4.33 6.85 5.11
N GLN A 184 3.67 5.96 5.84
CA GLN A 184 3.30 6.16 7.25
C GLN A 184 4.50 6.18 8.19
N ALA A 185 5.54 5.41 7.90
CA ALA A 185 6.79 5.43 8.65
C ALA A 185 7.44 6.83 8.69
N ALA A 186 7.14 7.70 7.71
CA ALA A 186 7.58 9.11 7.71
C ALA A 186 7.05 9.93 8.89
N PHE A 187 5.93 9.48 9.48
CA PHE A 187 5.21 10.19 10.53
C PHE A 187 5.46 9.58 11.93
N GLU A 188 6.33 8.58 12.06
CA GLU A 188 6.68 8.00 13.36
C GLU A 188 7.52 8.96 14.21
N PRO A 189 7.08 9.32 15.43
CA PRO A 189 7.83 10.20 16.32
C PRO A 189 8.96 9.41 16.99
N GLY A 190 10.11 9.34 16.35
CA GLY A 190 11.28 8.64 16.92
C GLY A 190 12.51 8.58 16.02
N ASP A 191 12.36 8.77 14.71
CA ASP A 191 13.49 8.70 13.78
C ASP A 191 13.67 9.96 12.92
N PRO A 192 14.22 11.04 13.50
CA PRO A 192 14.70 12.20 12.73
C PRO A 192 16.06 11.94 12.04
N SER A 193 16.54 10.70 11.96
CA SER A 193 17.86 10.37 11.40
C SER A 193 17.80 9.93 9.94
N ASP A 194 18.93 10.04 9.23
CA ASP A 194 19.10 9.55 7.85
C ASP A 194 18.78 8.04 7.72
N GLU A 195 18.76 7.28 8.81
CA GLU A 195 18.49 5.83 8.81
C GLU A 195 17.05 5.48 8.41
N GLY A 196 16.05 6.25 8.85
CA GLY A 196 14.65 6.03 8.50
C GLY A 196 14.36 6.32 7.02
N LEU A 197 14.94 7.42 6.51
CA LEU A 197 14.92 7.75 5.07
C LEU A 197 15.61 6.66 4.25
N ALA A 198 16.81 6.24 4.65
CA ALA A 198 17.55 5.17 3.98
C ALA A 198 16.82 3.82 4.03
N ALA A 199 16.13 3.48 5.13
CA ALA A 199 15.30 2.29 5.24
C ALA A 199 14.11 2.33 4.28
N ARG A 200 13.44 3.49 4.14
CA ARG A 200 12.35 3.68 3.18
C ARG A 200 12.82 3.57 1.74
N GLU A 201 13.95 4.19 1.41
CA GLU A 201 14.53 4.07 0.07
C GLU A 201 14.93 2.63 -0.26
N ARG A 202 15.51 1.91 0.70
CA ARG A 202 15.83 0.48 0.54
C ARG A 202 14.58 -0.35 0.29
N LEU A 203 13.51 -0.11 1.05
CA LEU A 203 12.23 -0.80 0.83
C LEU A 203 11.65 -0.45 -0.55
N GLN A 204 11.66 0.82 -0.96
CA GLN A 204 11.15 1.23 -2.28
C GLN A 204 11.92 0.57 -3.42
N ARG A 205 13.25 0.49 -3.31
CA ARG A 205 14.10 -0.24 -4.26
C ARG A 205 13.76 -1.74 -4.28
N ALA A 206 13.70 -2.38 -3.12
CA ALA A 206 13.35 -3.79 -3.01
C ALA A 206 11.93 -4.10 -3.54
N ALA A 207 10.96 -3.22 -3.26
CA ALA A 207 9.59 -3.34 -3.76
C ALA A 207 9.53 -3.18 -5.30
N ALA A 208 10.29 -2.23 -5.87
CA ALA A 208 10.38 -2.06 -7.32
C ALA A 208 11.01 -3.29 -8.00
N ASP A 209 12.10 -3.82 -7.44
CA ASP A 209 12.75 -5.03 -7.94
C ASP A 209 11.80 -6.24 -7.86
N ALA A 210 11.09 -6.40 -6.73
CA ALA A 210 10.10 -7.48 -6.54
C ALA A 210 8.91 -7.35 -7.50
N GLN A 211 8.40 -6.13 -7.75
CA GLN A 211 7.37 -5.90 -8.76
C GLN A 211 7.86 -6.29 -10.16
N SER A 212 9.13 -6.05 -10.46
CA SER A 212 9.72 -6.43 -11.74
C SER A 212 9.79 -7.95 -11.93
N VAL A 213 10.17 -8.68 -10.87
CA VAL A 213 10.11 -10.16 -10.83
C VAL A 213 8.68 -10.63 -11.03
N PHE A 214 7.73 -10.05 -10.29
CA PHE A 214 6.32 -10.42 -10.34
C PHE A 214 5.71 -10.25 -11.74
N LEU A 215 6.05 -9.17 -12.46
CA LEU A 215 5.61 -8.97 -13.83
C LEU A 215 6.16 -10.02 -14.79
N THR A 216 7.43 -10.42 -14.62
CA THR A 216 8.03 -11.51 -15.42
C THR A 216 7.37 -12.86 -15.11
N GLU A 217 7.08 -13.18 -13.85
CA GLU A 217 6.30 -14.38 -13.49
C GLU A 217 4.90 -14.36 -14.11
N LEU A 218 4.23 -13.19 -14.09
CA LEU A 218 2.91 -13.04 -14.69
C LEU A 218 2.94 -13.26 -16.21
N ALA A 219 3.99 -12.81 -16.88
CA ALA A 219 4.19 -13.05 -18.31
C ALA A 219 4.37 -14.56 -18.60
N ILE A 220 5.15 -15.26 -17.78
CA ILE A 220 5.36 -16.71 -17.85
C ILE A 220 4.04 -17.47 -17.68
N VAL A 221 3.23 -17.11 -16.68
CA VAL A 221 1.92 -17.74 -16.42
C VAL A 221 0.91 -17.46 -17.53
N ARG A 222 0.95 -16.27 -18.15
CA ARG A 222 0.04 -15.88 -19.24
C ARG A 222 0.36 -16.48 -20.60
N GLN A 223 1.56 -17.04 -20.79
CA GLN A 223 1.97 -17.68 -22.04
C GLN A 223 2.13 -19.21 -21.86
N PRO A 224 1.06 -19.96 -21.54
CA PRO A 224 1.15 -21.41 -21.34
C PRO A 224 1.60 -22.12 -22.61
N LEU A 225 2.51 -23.09 -22.47
CA LEU A 225 3.00 -23.93 -23.57
C LEU A 225 2.03 -25.07 -23.94
N ASP A 226 0.91 -25.18 -23.22
CA ASP A 226 -0.06 -26.29 -23.33
C ASP A 226 -0.95 -26.22 -24.59
N GLY A 227 -0.85 -25.15 -25.38
CA GLY A 227 -1.61 -24.99 -26.63
C GLY A 227 -1.01 -25.73 -27.84
N GLY A 228 0.19 -26.30 -27.70
CA GLY A 228 0.95 -26.96 -28.76
C GLY A 228 1.11 -28.48 -28.58
N PRO A 229 1.94 -29.14 -29.41
CA PRO A 229 2.30 -30.55 -29.20
C PRO A 229 2.94 -30.76 -27.83
N PRO A 230 2.75 -31.93 -27.19
CA PRO A 230 3.22 -32.18 -25.84
C PRO A 230 4.73 -31.99 -25.72
N LEU A 231 5.15 -31.25 -24.69
CA LEU A 231 6.56 -31.03 -24.38
C LEU A 231 7.26 -32.37 -24.07
N PRO A 232 8.53 -32.55 -24.49
CA PRO A 232 9.34 -33.67 -24.05
C PRO A 232 9.38 -33.74 -22.51
N HIS A 233 9.19 -34.93 -21.94
CA HIS A 233 9.13 -35.10 -20.48
C HIS A 233 10.35 -34.52 -19.76
N ALA A 234 11.55 -34.69 -20.33
CA ALA A 234 12.79 -34.16 -19.76
C ALA A 234 12.83 -32.61 -19.71
N LEU A 235 12.30 -31.95 -20.74
CA LEU A 235 12.18 -30.49 -20.76
C LEU A 235 11.13 -30.02 -19.75
N ALA A 236 9.96 -30.66 -19.73
CA ALA A 236 8.91 -30.33 -18.76
C ALA A 236 9.39 -30.53 -17.30
N ASP A 237 10.16 -31.58 -17.02
CA ASP A 237 10.79 -31.81 -15.71
C ASP A 237 11.84 -30.74 -15.37
N ALA A 238 12.69 -30.35 -16.34
CA ALA A 238 13.66 -29.29 -16.14
C ALA A 238 12.98 -27.94 -15.82
N MET A 239 11.91 -27.61 -16.52
CA MET A 239 11.11 -26.40 -16.29
C MET A 239 10.46 -26.42 -14.90
N ARG A 240 9.81 -27.53 -14.50
CA ARG A 240 9.24 -27.67 -13.15
C ARG A 240 10.29 -27.49 -12.05
N ARG A 241 11.50 -28.04 -12.24
CA ARG A 241 12.61 -27.87 -11.29
C ARG A 241 13.12 -26.44 -11.24
N PHE A 242 13.10 -25.72 -12.36
CA PHE A 242 13.44 -24.30 -12.41
C PHE A 242 12.40 -23.47 -11.66
N ASP A 243 11.10 -23.66 -11.93
CA ASP A 243 10.00 -22.97 -11.25
C ASP A 243 10.03 -23.22 -9.72
N ALA A 244 10.29 -24.47 -9.30
CA ALA A 244 10.46 -24.81 -7.89
C ALA A 244 11.68 -24.13 -7.24
N ALA A 245 12.78 -23.97 -7.98
CA ALA A 245 13.96 -23.25 -7.49
C ALA A 245 13.71 -21.73 -7.39
N VAL A 246 12.91 -21.17 -8.29
CA VAL A 246 12.41 -19.79 -8.20
C VAL A 246 11.57 -19.60 -6.94
N ALA A 247 10.62 -20.51 -6.68
CA ALA A 247 9.79 -20.46 -5.49
C ALA A 247 10.62 -20.49 -4.19
N ASP A 248 11.58 -21.42 -4.05
CA ASP A 248 12.44 -21.52 -2.86
C ASP A 248 13.38 -20.29 -2.72
N SER A 249 13.80 -19.70 -3.85
CA SER A 249 14.56 -18.44 -3.85
C SER A 249 13.73 -17.29 -3.29
N LEU A 250 12.49 -17.14 -3.77
CA LEU A 250 11.56 -16.09 -3.32
C LEU A 250 11.18 -16.27 -1.85
N ASP A 251 10.90 -17.49 -1.39
CA ASP A 251 10.63 -17.75 0.03
C ASP A 251 11.84 -17.42 0.92
N THR A 252 13.05 -17.72 0.44
CA THR A 252 14.30 -17.36 1.13
C THR A 252 14.48 -15.84 1.20
N ILE A 253 14.21 -15.12 0.10
CA ILE A 253 14.23 -13.65 0.05
C ILE A 253 13.19 -13.05 0.99
N ALA A 254 11.97 -13.60 1.03
CA ALA A 254 10.92 -13.15 1.93
C ALA A 254 11.29 -13.35 3.40
N ALA A 255 11.91 -14.48 3.75
CA ALA A 255 12.42 -14.73 5.10
C ALA A 255 13.53 -13.73 5.49
N ARG A 256 14.40 -13.36 4.53
CA ARG A 256 15.41 -12.33 4.72
C ARG A 256 14.79 -10.95 4.95
N ALA A 257 13.79 -10.57 4.16
CA ALA A 257 13.08 -9.30 4.32
C ALA A 257 12.35 -9.20 5.67
N ALA A 258 11.72 -10.27 6.14
CA ALA A 258 10.97 -10.24 7.40
C ALA A 258 11.83 -10.37 8.67
N HIS A 259 12.91 -11.15 8.62
CA HIS A 259 13.64 -11.58 9.83
C HIS A 259 15.16 -11.50 9.72
N GLY A 260 15.71 -10.97 8.63
CA GLY A 260 17.16 -10.95 8.38
C GLY A 260 17.78 -12.33 8.21
N ALA A 261 16.97 -13.36 7.87
CA ALA A 261 17.45 -14.73 7.74
C ALA A 261 18.52 -14.87 6.64
N VAL A 262 19.62 -15.56 6.98
CA VAL A 262 20.73 -15.85 6.06
C VAL A 262 20.68 -17.32 5.66
N ARG A 263 19.80 -17.65 4.70
CA ARG A 263 19.77 -18.96 4.05
C ARG A 263 20.41 -18.83 2.65
N PRO A 264 21.23 -19.81 2.21
CA PRO A 264 21.79 -19.80 0.86
C PRO A 264 20.66 -19.91 -0.17
N LEU A 265 20.80 -19.15 -1.26
CA LEU A 265 19.89 -19.21 -2.39
C LEU A 265 20.20 -20.42 -3.28
N PRO A 266 19.17 -21.07 -3.85
CA PRO A 266 19.36 -22.03 -4.94
C PRO A 266 20.14 -21.41 -6.10
N ASP A 267 21.02 -22.19 -6.72
CA ASP A 267 21.70 -21.76 -7.95
C ASP A 267 20.74 -21.86 -9.15
N LEU A 268 20.12 -20.71 -9.49
CA LEU A 268 19.20 -20.59 -10.61
C LEU A 268 19.93 -20.72 -11.96
N HIS A 269 21.21 -20.38 -12.06
CA HIS A 269 21.98 -20.51 -13.29
C HIS A 269 22.16 -21.98 -13.68
N VAL A 270 22.46 -22.85 -12.71
CA VAL A 270 22.54 -24.30 -12.94
C VAL A 270 21.20 -24.87 -13.41
N ARG A 271 20.10 -24.40 -12.83
CA ARG A 271 18.75 -24.84 -13.24
C ARG A 271 18.38 -24.33 -14.64
N LEU A 272 18.71 -23.08 -14.95
CA LEU A 272 18.50 -22.49 -16.27
C LEU A 272 19.31 -23.21 -17.34
N ALA A 273 20.58 -23.54 -17.06
CA ALA A 273 21.44 -24.28 -17.97
C ALA A 273 20.83 -25.65 -18.34
N ALA A 274 20.29 -26.37 -17.36
CA ALA A 274 19.59 -27.62 -17.61
C ALA A 274 18.35 -27.45 -18.50
N VAL A 275 17.56 -26.38 -18.32
CA VAL A 275 16.42 -26.08 -19.22
C VAL A 275 16.90 -25.79 -20.64
N THR A 276 17.95 -24.98 -20.80
CA THR A 276 18.50 -24.64 -22.13
C THR A 276 19.05 -25.85 -22.88
N GLU A 277 19.70 -26.78 -22.17
CA GLU A 277 20.23 -28.01 -22.75
C GLU A 277 19.10 -28.93 -23.24
N GLN A 278 18.07 -29.11 -22.42
CA GLN A 278 16.91 -29.93 -22.79
C GLN A 278 16.09 -29.30 -23.94
N ALA A 279 16.02 -27.97 -23.99
CA ALA A 279 15.37 -27.26 -25.09
C ALA A 279 16.11 -27.48 -26.41
N ALA A 280 17.45 -27.48 -26.41
CA ALA A 280 18.26 -27.73 -27.60
C ALA A 280 18.18 -29.18 -28.10
N ALA A 281 18.01 -30.15 -27.21
CA ALA A 281 18.07 -31.58 -27.53
C ALA A 281 16.74 -32.21 -28.00
N GLY A 282 15.59 -31.61 -27.67
CA GLY A 282 14.31 -32.34 -27.66
C GLY A 282 13.18 -31.82 -28.56
N ILE A 283 13.35 -30.71 -29.29
CA ILE A 283 12.23 -30.04 -29.97
C ILE A 283 12.24 -30.28 -31.47
N ALA A 284 11.22 -30.96 -31.98
CA ALA A 284 11.08 -31.29 -33.41
C ALA A 284 10.25 -30.28 -34.22
N SER A 285 9.39 -29.48 -33.59
CA SER A 285 8.49 -28.52 -34.26
C SER A 285 9.01 -27.08 -34.20
N ARG A 286 9.02 -26.36 -35.33
CA ARG A 286 9.49 -24.97 -35.41
C ARG A 286 8.69 -24.00 -34.53
N ASP A 287 7.37 -24.18 -34.44
CA ASP A 287 6.51 -23.30 -33.62
C ASP A 287 6.80 -23.51 -32.14
N LEU A 288 6.99 -24.77 -31.72
CA LEU A 288 7.36 -25.11 -30.35
C LEU A 288 8.76 -24.61 -29.98
N VAL A 289 9.71 -24.57 -30.93
CA VAL A 289 11.05 -23.98 -30.70
C VAL A 289 10.91 -22.51 -30.34
N HIS A 290 10.10 -21.75 -31.10
CA HIS A 290 9.94 -20.32 -30.85
C HIS A 290 9.34 -20.02 -29.48
N ASP A 291 8.29 -20.77 -29.09
CA ASP A 291 7.65 -20.60 -27.79
C ASP A 291 8.56 -21.00 -26.62
N VAL A 292 9.36 -22.07 -26.78
CA VAL A 292 10.34 -22.48 -25.77
C VAL A 292 11.49 -21.49 -25.67
N ASP A 293 12.00 -20.97 -26.79
CA ASP A 293 13.04 -19.93 -26.81
C ASP A 293 12.58 -18.65 -26.11
N ALA A 294 11.33 -18.23 -26.37
CA ALA A 294 10.72 -17.10 -25.67
C ALA A 294 10.63 -17.38 -24.16
N ARG A 295 10.23 -18.59 -23.76
CA ARG A 295 10.17 -18.99 -22.35
C ARG A 295 11.54 -19.01 -21.69
N VAL A 296 12.57 -19.53 -22.36
CA VAL A 296 13.95 -19.53 -21.88
C VAL A 296 14.48 -18.10 -21.71
N ALA A 297 14.13 -17.18 -22.61
CA ALA A 297 14.47 -15.77 -22.48
C ALA A 297 13.83 -15.14 -21.23
N LEU A 298 12.56 -15.45 -20.95
CA LEU A 298 11.88 -15.02 -19.72
C LEU A 298 12.54 -15.59 -18.47
N TYR A 299 12.95 -16.86 -18.46
CA TYR A 299 13.68 -17.46 -17.34
C TYR A 299 15.05 -16.81 -17.10
N ARG A 300 15.75 -16.39 -18.15
CA ARG A 300 17.01 -15.65 -18.05
C ARG A 300 16.80 -14.28 -17.40
N ASP A 301 15.80 -13.53 -17.86
CA ASP A 301 15.43 -12.23 -17.28
C ASP A 301 14.98 -12.38 -15.81
N LEU A 302 14.18 -13.40 -15.51
CA LEU A 302 13.74 -13.72 -14.15
C LEU A 302 14.91 -14.01 -13.21
N THR A 303 15.89 -14.80 -13.65
CA THR A 303 17.09 -15.12 -12.87
C THR A 303 17.85 -13.85 -12.49
N GLN A 304 18.11 -12.96 -13.46
CA GLN A 304 18.82 -11.70 -13.21
C GLN A 304 18.06 -10.77 -12.26
N ARG A 305 16.73 -10.72 -12.34
CA ARG A 305 15.89 -9.89 -11.47
C ARG A 305 15.87 -10.41 -10.04
N ILE A 306 15.79 -11.73 -9.84
CA ILE A 306 15.84 -12.35 -8.51
C ILE A 306 17.19 -12.09 -7.84
N GLU A 307 18.29 -12.15 -8.59
CA GLU A 307 19.62 -11.81 -8.06
C GLU A 307 19.73 -10.35 -7.64
N ARG A 308 19.23 -9.41 -8.46
CA ARG A 308 19.18 -7.99 -8.11
C ARG A 308 18.36 -7.74 -6.84
N LEU A 309 17.16 -8.32 -6.77
CA LEU A 309 16.30 -8.24 -5.59
C LEU A 309 17.02 -8.76 -4.34
N SER A 310 17.66 -9.93 -4.43
CA SER A 310 18.42 -10.51 -3.32
C SER A 310 19.59 -9.63 -2.88
N ALA A 311 20.35 -9.09 -3.83
CA ALA A 311 21.50 -8.22 -3.56
C ALA A 311 21.05 -6.91 -2.90
N GLY A 312 19.95 -6.31 -3.37
CA GLY A 312 19.39 -5.08 -2.80
C GLY A 312 18.90 -5.23 -1.36
N LEU A 313 18.50 -6.45 -0.95
CA LEU A 313 18.10 -6.77 0.42
C LEU A 313 19.26 -7.16 1.34
N ALA A 314 20.43 -7.48 0.78
CA ALA A 314 21.63 -7.82 1.56
C ALA A 314 22.49 -6.60 1.91
N ALA A 315 22.23 -5.44 1.27
CA ALA A 315 22.93 -4.17 1.45
C ALA A 315 22.23 -3.26 2.46
#